data_AF-A0A978TEK5-F1
#
_entry.id   AF-A0A978TEK5-F1
#
_cell.length_a   1.000
_cell.length_b   1.000
_cell.length_c   1.000
_cell.angle_alpha   90.00
_cell.angle_beta   90.00
_cell.angle_gamma   90.00
#
_symmetry.space_group_name_H-M   'P 1'
#
loop_
_entity.id
_entity.type
_entity.pdbx_description
1 polymer ?
#
loop_
_entity_poly.entity_id
_entity_poly.type
_entity_poly.pdbx_seq_one_letter_code
_entity_poly.pdbx_strand_id
1 'polypeptide(L)'
;GPWFLDYLFRKSWYDQSTYEMTHLADYLRAHPTQQVCRPSQSSWGYKGFHEYWLNETNSWIYPHLHKAAERMIELAKREPADELEWRALNQAARELLLAQSSDWAFIMRTGTMVPYAVRRTRTHLMRFQKLWDDIWRGKIDSGWLTKVEAVDNIFPNINYRAYRPL
;
A
#
# COMPACT_ATOMS: atom_id res chain seq x y z
N GLY A 1 18.63 10.26 -18.76
CA GLY A 1 18.34 9.33 -17.65
C GLY A 1 18.97 7.97 -17.91
N PRO A 2 18.32 7.06 -18.65
CA PRO A 2 18.82 5.69 -18.83
C PRO A 2 20.20 5.58 -19.49
N TRP A 3 20.46 6.37 -20.55
CA TRP A 3 21.76 6.41 -21.22
C TRP A 3 22.91 6.83 -20.30
N PHE A 4 22.63 7.76 -19.38
CA PHE A 4 23.61 8.18 -18.38
C PHE A 4 23.93 7.02 -17.42
N LEU A 5 22.90 6.29 -16.95
CA LEU A 5 23.10 5.15 -16.06
C LEU A 5 23.88 4.02 -16.75
N ASP A 6 23.55 3.67 -18.00
CA ASP A 6 24.33 2.68 -18.76
C ASP A 6 25.80 3.09 -18.87
N TYR A 7 26.06 4.34 -19.27
CA TYR A 7 27.42 4.83 -19.42
C TYR A 7 28.17 4.89 -18.08
N LEU A 8 27.49 5.30 -17.01
CA LEU A 8 28.03 5.30 -15.64
C LEU A 8 28.47 3.89 -15.25
N PHE A 9 27.63 2.87 -15.43
CA PHE A 9 27.96 1.49 -15.08
C PHE A 9 29.14 0.96 -15.92
N ARG A 10 29.17 1.23 -17.24
CA ARG A 10 30.29 0.82 -18.10
C ARG A 10 31.61 1.47 -17.68
N LYS A 11 31.61 2.78 -17.44
CA LYS A 11 32.80 3.52 -17.02
C LYS A 11 33.27 3.11 -15.62
N SER A 12 32.33 2.82 -14.72
CA SER A 12 32.65 2.27 -13.40
C SER A 12 33.33 0.91 -13.48
N TRP A 13 32.98 0.09 -14.47
CA TRP A 13 33.54 -1.26 -14.62
C TRP A 13 34.88 -1.29 -15.37
N TYR A 14 35.00 -0.57 -16.49
CA TYR A 14 36.14 -0.69 -17.39
C TYR A 14 37.24 0.35 -17.18
N ASP A 15 36.90 1.54 -16.66
CA ASP A 15 37.78 2.72 -16.80
C ASP A 15 38.32 3.24 -15.46
N GLN A 16 38.04 2.57 -14.34
CA GLN A 16 38.48 2.97 -13.00
C GLN A 16 38.54 1.77 -12.04
N SER A 17 39.25 1.93 -10.91
CA SER A 17 39.40 0.89 -9.86
C SER A 17 39.36 1.45 -8.42
N THR A 18 38.76 2.63 -8.23
CA THR A 18 38.64 3.35 -6.94
C THR A 18 37.46 2.84 -6.09
N TYR A 19 36.38 2.41 -6.73
CA TYR A 19 35.18 1.88 -6.06
C TYR A 19 34.56 0.75 -6.87
N GLU A 20 33.70 -0.04 -6.23
CA GLU A 20 32.98 -1.14 -6.84
C GLU A 20 31.46 -0.94 -6.76
N MET A 21 30.75 -1.35 -7.80
CA MET A 21 29.29 -1.43 -7.79
C MET A 21 28.88 -2.77 -7.17
N THR A 22 28.01 -2.74 -6.16
CA THR A 22 27.58 -3.95 -5.44
C THR A 22 26.09 -3.91 -5.14
N HIS A 23 25.50 -5.08 -4.88
CA HIS A 23 24.18 -5.17 -4.28
C HIS A 23 24.26 -4.91 -2.77
N LEU A 24 23.19 -4.32 -2.21
CA LEU A 24 23.11 -4.01 -0.77
C LEU A 24 23.24 -5.26 0.10
N ALA A 25 22.64 -6.39 -0.33
CA ALA A 25 22.73 -7.65 0.40
C ALA A 25 24.16 -8.23 0.41
N ASP A 26 24.94 -8.03 -0.66
CA ASP A 26 26.33 -8.48 -0.73
C ASP A 26 27.21 -7.64 0.17
N TYR A 27 26.99 -6.31 0.16
CA TYR A 27 27.69 -5.39 1.04
C TYR A 27 27.47 -5.76 2.52
N LEU A 28 26.22 -6.01 2.94
CA LEU A 28 25.91 -6.40 4.32
C LEU A 28 26.49 -7.77 4.71
N ARG A 29 26.57 -8.72 3.76
CA ARG A 29 27.22 -10.02 3.99
C ARG A 29 28.74 -9.89 4.15
N ALA A 30 29.38 -9.06 3.34
CA ALA A 30 30.82 -8.81 3.41
C ALA A 30 31.21 -7.96 4.62
N HIS A 31 30.31 -7.11 5.12
CA HIS A 31 30.53 -6.21 6.24
C HIS A 31 29.51 -6.50 7.36
N PRO A 32 29.71 -7.56 8.17
CA PRO A 32 28.70 -7.96 9.17
C PRO A 32 28.59 -7.00 10.36
N THR A 33 29.63 -6.20 10.63
CA THR A 33 29.64 -5.23 11.73
C THR A 33 29.09 -3.89 11.26
N GLN A 34 27.97 -3.46 11.84
CA GLN A 34 27.30 -2.21 11.51
C GLN A 34 27.25 -1.28 12.74
N GLN A 35 27.26 0.04 12.50
CA GLN A 35 26.98 1.00 13.55
C GLN A 35 25.53 0.85 14.00
N VAL A 36 25.31 0.66 15.30
CA VAL A 36 23.96 0.65 15.88
C VAL A 36 23.52 2.10 16.09
N CYS A 37 22.37 2.45 15.54
CA CYS A 37 21.75 3.76 15.73
C CYS A 37 20.24 3.62 15.96
N ARG A 38 19.64 4.67 16.53
CA ARG A 38 18.19 4.80 16.68
C ARG A 38 17.72 5.93 15.75
N PRO A 39 17.13 5.61 14.59
CA PRO A 39 16.64 6.63 13.67
C PRO A 39 15.55 7.48 14.33
N SER A 40 15.60 8.79 14.09
CA SER A 40 14.47 9.69 14.35
C SER A 40 13.38 9.47 13.30
N GLN A 41 12.14 9.80 13.65
CA GLN A 41 11.03 9.75 12.71
C GLN A 41 11.27 10.76 11.56
N SER A 42 11.28 10.27 10.33
CA SER A 42 11.51 11.09 9.14
C SER A 42 10.91 10.44 7.89
N SER A 43 10.93 11.18 6.79
CA SER A 43 10.73 10.67 5.44
C SER A 43 11.76 11.29 4.49
N TRP A 44 11.83 10.78 3.26
CA TRP A 44 12.57 11.44 2.17
C TRP A 44 11.74 12.51 1.42
N GLY A 45 10.58 12.89 1.95
CA GLY A 45 9.69 13.90 1.38
C GLY A 45 10.11 15.33 1.70
N TYR A 46 9.24 16.28 1.35
CA TYR A 46 9.47 17.70 1.65
C TYR A 46 9.71 17.92 3.15
N LYS A 47 10.78 18.64 3.47
CA LYS A 47 11.24 18.94 4.86
C LYS A 47 11.56 17.72 5.73
N GLY A 48 11.53 16.51 5.18
CA GLY A 48 12.00 15.31 5.87
C GLY A 48 11.02 14.71 6.88
N PHE A 49 9.75 15.13 6.92
CA PHE A 49 8.71 14.56 7.80
C PHE A 49 7.46 14.16 7.00
N HIS A 50 6.26 14.30 7.57
CA HIS A 50 5.03 13.71 7.03
C HIS A 50 4.11 14.70 6.32
N GLU A 51 4.51 15.96 6.19
CA GLU A 51 3.65 17.06 5.73
C GLU A 51 3.16 16.85 4.29
N TYR A 52 3.80 15.98 3.53
CA TYR A 52 3.30 15.61 2.21
C TYR A 52 2.09 14.69 2.26
N TRP A 53 2.00 13.84 3.28
CA TRP A 53 0.95 12.84 3.45
C TRP A 53 -0.08 13.24 4.50
N LEU A 54 0.25 14.13 5.44
CA LEU A 54 -0.67 14.61 6.47
C LEU A 54 -0.63 16.14 6.55
N ASN A 55 -1.64 16.78 5.97
CA ASN A 55 -1.84 18.23 5.96
C ASN A 55 -3.32 18.58 5.70
N GLU A 56 -3.64 19.86 5.54
CA GLU A 56 -4.99 20.38 5.30
C GLU A 56 -5.68 19.82 4.05
N THR A 57 -4.92 19.41 3.02
CA THR A 57 -5.47 18.93 1.74
C THR A 57 -5.89 17.45 1.77
N ASN A 58 -5.30 16.65 2.67
CA ASN A 58 -5.46 15.20 2.67
C ASN A 58 -5.81 14.60 4.05
N SER A 59 -5.73 15.37 5.14
CA SER A 59 -6.04 14.91 6.50
C SER A 59 -7.41 14.24 6.66
N TRP A 60 -8.39 14.63 5.84
CA TRP A 60 -9.74 14.07 5.84
C TRP A 60 -9.79 12.56 5.55
N ILE A 61 -8.77 11.98 4.89
CA ILE A 61 -8.79 10.54 4.55
C ILE A 61 -8.56 9.64 5.77
N TYR A 62 -7.77 10.11 6.75
CA TYR A 62 -7.24 9.25 7.81
C TYR A 62 -8.29 8.69 8.75
N PRO A 63 -9.29 9.45 9.23
CA PRO A 63 -10.37 8.87 10.03
C PRO A 63 -11.08 7.70 9.31
N HIS A 64 -11.25 7.80 7.99
CA HIS A 64 -11.87 6.74 7.20
C HIS A 64 -10.95 5.54 7.02
N LEU A 65 -9.66 5.77 6.74
CA LEU A 65 -8.67 4.69 6.61
C LEU A 65 -8.48 3.94 7.93
N HIS A 66 -8.41 4.65 9.06
CA HIS A 66 -8.33 4.04 10.38
C HIS A 66 -9.58 3.21 10.67
N LYS A 67 -10.78 3.74 10.39
CA LYS A 67 -12.00 2.98 10.61
C LYS A 67 -12.11 1.73 9.73
N ALA A 68 -11.68 1.82 8.48
CA ALA A 68 -11.63 0.68 7.58
C ALA A 68 -10.61 -0.37 8.05
N ALA A 69 -9.45 0.05 8.55
CA ALA A 69 -8.44 -0.85 9.10
C ALA A 69 -8.95 -1.61 10.35
N GLU A 70 -9.58 -0.91 11.31
CA GLU A 70 -10.23 -1.54 12.46
C GLU A 70 -11.23 -2.61 12.04
N ARG A 71 -12.09 -2.29 11.06
CA ARG A 71 -13.08 -3.22 10.51
C ARG A 71 -12.42 -4.41 9.82
N MET A 72 -11.34 -4.19 9.07
CA MET A 72 -10.62 -5.30 8.42
C MET A 72 -10.01 -6.25 9.45
N ILE A 73 -9.49 -5.72 10.56
CA ILE A 73 -9.01 -6.53 11.69
C ILE A 73 -10.16 -7.37 12.29
N GLU A 74 -11.36 -6.80 12.44
CA GLU A 74 -12.53 -7.57 12.88
C GLU A 74 -12.96 -8.64 11.88
N LEU A 75 -12.99 -8.33 10.57
CA LEU A 75 -13.25 -9.32 9.52
C LEU A 75 -12.22 -10.45 9.54
N ALA A 76 -10.95 -10.15 9.81
CA ALA A 76 -9.86 -11.11 9.82
C ALA A 76 -10.02 -12.21 10.88
N LYS A 77 -10.72 -11.93 11.98
CA LYS A 77 -11.01 -12.92 13.04
C LYS A 77 -12.06 -13.94 12.63
N ARG A 78 -12.87 -13.62 11.63
CA ARG A 78 -13.96 -14.48 11.17
C ARG A 78 -13.41 -15.63 10.33
N GLU A 79 -14.07 -16.78 10.39
CA GLU A 79 -13.88 -17.88 9.45
C GLU A 79 -15.03 -17.83 8.43
N PRO A 80 -14.74 -17.96 7.13
CA PRO A 80 -15.77 -17.90 6.10
C PRO A 80 -16.71 -19.10 6.20
N ALA A 81 -18.00 -18.89 5.98
CA ALA A 81 -18.97 -19.98 5.91
C ALA A 81 -18.87 -20.75 4.58
N ASP A 82 -18.48 -20.07 3.50
CA ASP A 82 -18.38 -20.63 2.14
C ASP A 82 -17.32 -19.91 1.29
N GLU A 83 -17.19 -20.33 0.03
CA GLU A 83 -16.25 -19.73 -0.93
C GLU A 83 -16.60 -18.27 -1.26
N LEU A 84 -17.89 -17.90 -1.24
CA LEU A 84 -18.33 -16.56 -1.56
C LEU A 84 -17.90 -15.57 -0.48
N GLU A 85 -18.06 -15.93 0.79
CA GLU A 85 -17.58 -15.14 1.93
C GLU A 85 -16.04 -15.07 1.94
N TRP A 86 -15.35 -16.17 1.65
CA TRP A 86 -13.88 -16.18 1.51
C TRP A 86 -13.40 -15.17 0.46
N ARG A 87 -14.03 -15.15 -0.72
CA ARG A 87 -13.73 -14.21 -1.80
C ARG A 87 -14.00 -12.77 -1.39
N ALA A 88 -15.15 -12.51 -0.76
CA ALA A 88 -15.52 -11.18 -0.28
C ALA A 88 -14.53 -10.64 0.77
N LEU A 89 -14.09 -11.48 1.71
CA LEU A 89 -13.08 -11.12 2.72
C LEU A 89 -11.74 -10.76 2.08
N ASN A 90 -11.29 -11.55 1.09
CA ASN A 90 -10.07 -11.25 0.34
C ASN A 90 -10.20 -9.98 -0.50
N GLN A 91 -11.36 -9.73 -1.11
CA GLN A 91 -11.59 -8.49 -1.84
C GLN A 91 -11.62 -7.28 -0.89
N ALA A 92 -12.18 -7.41 0.32
CA ALA A 92 -12.17 -6.34 1.31
C ALA A 92 -10.73 -5.96 1.69
N ALA A 93 -9.84 -6.95 1.85
CA ALA A 93 -8.42 -6.70 2.08
C ALA A 93 -7.76 -5.91 0.93
N ARG A 94 -8.08 -6.23 -0.34
CA ARG A 94 -7.58 -5.47 -1.50
C ARG A 94 -8.09 -4.03 -1.52
N GLU A 95 -9.39 -3.82 -1.28
CA GLU A 95 -9.97 -2.48 -1.24
C GLU A 95 -9.32 -1.62 -0.16
N LEU A 96 -9.04 -2.20 1.02
CA LEU A 96 -8.32 -1.48 2.07
C LEU A 96 -6.89 -1.12 1.64
N LEU A 97 -6.12 -2.07 1.08
CA LEU A 97 -4.75 -1.81 0.61
C LEU A 97 -4.73 -0.72 -0.47
N LEU A 98 -5.65 -0.79 -1.43
CA LEU A 98 -5.78 0.21 -2.48
C LEU A 98 -6.16 1.57 -1.91
N ALA A 99 -7.06 1.64 -0.92
CA ALA A 99 -7.41 2.88 -0.24
C ALA A 99 -6.22 3.47 0.54
N GLN A 100 -5.34 2.63 1.07
CA GLN A 100 -4.16 3.02 1.87
C GLN A 100 -2.93 3.42 1.04
N SER A 101 -3.00 3.42 -0.30
CA SER A 101 -1.87 3.91 -1.10
C SER A 101 -1.52 5.36 -0.73
N SER A 102 -0.25 5.58 -0.38
CA SER A 102 0.28 6.90 -0.04
C SER A 102 0.27 7.86 -1.24
N ASP A 103 0.19 7.32 -2.47
CA ASP A 103 0.05 8.09 -3.70
C ASP A 103 -1.16 9.03 -3.66
N TRP A 104 -2.27 8.61 -3.03
CA TRP A 104 -3.47 9.45 -2.99
C TRP A 104 -3.24 10.74 -2.22
N ALA A 105 -2.65 10.64 -1.03
CA ALA A 105 -2.31 11.79 -0.21
C ALA A 105 -1.23 12.66 -0.87
N PHE A 106 -0.26 12.03 -1.54
CA PHE A 106 0.79 12.71 -2.30
C PHE A 106 0.23 13.51 -3.49
N ILE A 107 -0.66 12.91 -4.28
CA ILE A 107 -1.33 13.55 -5.43
C ILE A 107 -2.20 14.72 -4.96
N MET A 108 -2.96 14.56 -3.87
CA MET A 108 -3.72 15.65 -3.25
C MET A 108 -2.82 16.82 -2.85
N ARG A 109 -1.64 16.55 -2.28
CA ARG A 109 -0.69 17.58 -1.86
C ARG A 109 0.02 18.27 -3.02
N THR A 110 0.43 17.51 -4.04
CA THR A 110 1.12 18.06 -5.23
C THR A 110 0.20 18.86 -6.13
N GLY A 111 -1.12 18.71 -5.99
CA GLY A 111 -2.10 19.47 -6.76
C GLY A 111 -2.33 18.93 -8.18
N THR A 112 -1.63 17.86 -8.58
CA THR A 112 -1.83 17.22 -9.89
C THR A 112 -3.02 16.29 -9.80
N MET A 113 -3.97 16.31 -10.74
CA MET A 113 -5.08 15.33 -10.80
C MET A 113 -5.84 15.10 -9.46
N VAL A 114 -5.96 16.11 -8.58
CA VAL A 114 -6.61 15.97 -7.25
C VAL A 114 -8.00 15.33 -7.30
N PRO A 115 -8.90 15.69 -8.24
CA PRO A 115 -10.21 15.05 -8.34
C PRO A 115 -10.15 13.54 -8.58
N TYR A 116 -9.08 13.06 -9.22
CA TYR A 116 -8.85 11.63 -9.43
C TYR A 116 -8.44 10.94 -8.13
N ALA A 117 -7.45 11.47 -7.39
CA ALA A 117 -7.03 10.89 -6.11
C ALA A 117 -8.16 10.84 -5.07
N VAL A 118 -8.95 11.92 -4.96
CA VAL A 118 -10.13 11.97 -4.10
C VAL A 118 -11.15 10.90 -4.49
N ARG A 119 -11.42 10.75 -5.79
CA ARG A 119 -12.34 9.74 -6.31
C ARG A 119 -11.86 8.32 -6.03
N ARG A 120 -10.56 8.04 -6.25
CA ARG A 120 -9.96 6.71 -6.00
C ARG A 120 -10.07 6.33 -4.53
N THR A 121 -9.66 7.23 -3.63
CA THR A 121 -9.76 7.03 -2.18
C THR A 121 -11.20 6.72 -1.76
N ARG A 122 -12.16 7.53 -2.20
CA ARG A 122 -13.58 7.32 -1.89
C ARG A 122 -14.12 6.03 -2.46
N THR A 123 -13.77 5.68 -3.70
CA THR A 123 -14.26 4.47 -4.38
C THR A 123 -13.84 3.22 -3.61
N HIS A 124 -12.55 3.10 -3.26
CA HIS A 124 -12.06 1.94 -2.51
C HIS A 124 -12.65 1.87 -1.10
N LEU A 125 -12.77 3.00 -0.39
CA LEU A 125 -13.45 3.04 0.91
C LEU A 125 -14.93 2.66 0.83
N MET A 126 -15.64 3.09 -0.21
CA MET A 126 -17.06 2.74 -0.40
C MET A 126 -17.23 1.26 -0.77
N ARG A 127 -16.35 0.70 -1.60
CA ARG A 127 -16.33 -0.73 -1.93
C ARG A 127 -16.04 -1.57 -0.70
N PHE A 128 -15.03 -1.18 0.09
CA PHE A 128 -14.72 -1.80 1.38
C PHE A 128 -15.93 -1.75 2.32
N GLN A 129 -16.56 -0.59 2.47
CA GLN A 129 -17.74 -0.42 3.33
C GLN A 129 -18.88 -1.34 2.91
N LYS A 130 -19.15 -1.44 1.60
CA LYS A 130 -20.19 -2.33 1.09
C LYS A 130 -19.87 -3.80 1.40
N LEU A 131 -18.63 -4.23 1.17
CA LEU A 131 -18.19 -5.59 1.51
C LEU A 131 -18.36 -5.88 2.99
N TRP A 132 -17.94 -4.95 3.85
CA TRP A 132 -18.15 -5.05 5.30
C TRP A 132 -19.63 -5.24 5.66
N ASP A 133 -20.52 -4.41 5.13
CA ASP A 133 -21.95 -4.48 5.43
C ASP A 133 -22.59 -5.76 4.89
N ASP A 134 -22.23 -6.19 3.69
CA ASP A 134 -22.75 -7.39 3.03
C ASP A 134 -22.32 -8.67 3.76
N ILE A 135 -21.04 -8.75 4.17
CA ILE A 135 -20.50 -9.87 4.96
C ILE A 135 -21.22 -9.94 6.30
N TRP A 136 -21.35 -8.81 7.00
CA TRP A 136 -21.99 -8.78 8.32
C TRP A 136 -23.47 -9.17 8.28
N ARG A 137 -24.18 -8.82 7.19
CA ARG A 137 -25.58 -9.18 6.97
C ARG A 137 -25.78 -10.57 6.38
N GLY A 138 -24.72 -11.24 5.95
CA GLY A 138 -24.80 -12.51 5.21
C GLY A 138 -25.52 -12.38 3.86
N LYS A 139 -25.41 -11.22 3.20
CA LYS A 139 -26.11 -10.89 1.94
C LYS A 139 -25.13 -10.40 0.87
N ILE A 140 -24.12 -11.21 0.59
CA ILE A 140 -23.08 -10.89 -0.39
C ILE A 140 -23.65 -10.95 -1.80
N ASP A 141 -23.57 -9.83 -2.52
CA ASP A 141 -23.91 -9.77 -3.94
C ASP A 141 -22.77 -10.35 -4.79
N SER A 142 -22.91 -11.60 -5.22
CA SER A 142 -21.92 -12.32 -6.01
C SER A 142 -21.65 -11.68 -7.39
N GLY A 143 -22.67 -11.09 -8.01
CA GLY A 143 -22.56 -10.42 -9.29
C GLY A 143 -21.78 -9.11 -9.19
N TRP A 144 -22.01 -8.36 -8.12
CA TRP A 144 -21.23 -7.15 -7.82
C TRP A 144 -19.79 -7.50 -7.41
N LEU A 145 -19.60 -8.51 -6.55
CA LEU A 145 -18.27 -8.95 -6.12
C LEU A 145 -17.39 -9.33 -7.32
N THR A 146 -17.92 -10.14 -8.24
CA THR A 146 -17.19 -10.55 -9.45
C THR A 146 -16.74 -9.35 -10.30
N LYS A 147 -17.56 -8.30 -10.39
CA LYS A 147 -17.19 -7.07 -11.11
C LYS A 147 -16.06 -6.33 -10.40
N VAL A 148 -16.12 -6.24 -9.07
CA VAL A 148 -15.08 -5.57 -8.28
C VAL A 148 -13.77 -6.35 -8.35
N GLU A 149 -13.80 -7.66 -8.20
CA GLU A 149 -12.63 -8.54 -8.36
C GLU A 149 -11.98 -8.40 -9.73
N ALA A 150 -12.75 -8.20 -10.80
CA ALA A 150 -12.20 -7.99 -12.14
C ALA A 150 -11.51 -6.63 -12.30
N VAL A 151 -12.01 -5.59 -11.61
CA VAL A 151 -11.47 -4.22 -11.70
C VAL A 151 -10.26 -4.04 -10.76
N ASP A 152 -10.35 -4.56 -9.55
CA ASP A 152 -9.37 -4.40 -8.46
C ASP A 152 -8.72 -5.76 -8.14
N ASN A 153 -8.03 -6.32 -9.14
CA ASN A 153 -7.51 -7.69 -9.14
C ASN A 153 -6.07 -7.84 -8.63
N ILE A 154 -5.51 -6.82 -7.96
CA ILE A 154 -4.15 -6.86 -7.42
C ILE A 154 -4.04 -7.91 -6.31
N PHE A 155 -2.87 -8.55 -6.18
CA PHE A 155 -2.64 -9.62 -5.19
C PHE A 155 -3.68 -10.76 -5.31
N PRO A 156 -3.64 -11.56 -6.40
CA PRO A 156 -4.60 -12.64 -6.63
C PRO A 156 -4.62 -13.66 -5.48
N ASN A 157 -3.47 -13.86 -4.83
CA ASN A 157 -3.29 -14.79 -3.71
C ASN A 157 -3.34 -14.10 -2.33
N ILE A 158 -3.93 -12.91 -2.22
CA ILE A 158 -4.09 -12.26 -0.92
C ILE A 158 -4.87 -13.16 0.03
N ASN A 159 -4.47 -13.15 1.30
CA ASN A 159 -5.18 -13.83 2.36
C ASN A 159 -5.55 -12.81 3.42
N TYR A 160 -6.86 -12.54 3.56
CA TYR A 160 -7.40 -11.55 4.49
C TYR A 160 -6.98 -11.80 5.95
N ARG A 161 -6.59 -13.04 6.29
CA ARG A 161 -6.08 -13.42 7.61
C ARG A 161 -4.76 -12.74 7.98
N ALA A 162 -4.06 -12.10 7.04
CA ALA A 162 -2.89 -11.27 7.33
C ALA A 162 -3.19 -10.10 8.29
N TYR A 163 -4.47 -9.72 8.42
CA TYR A 163 -4.94 -8.69 9.35
C TYR A 163 -5.33 -9.25 10.73
N ARG A 164 -5.10 -10.54 11.01
CA ARG A 164 -5.34 -11.09 12.35
C ARG A 164 -4.37 -10.46 13.35
N PRO A 165 -4.86 -10.01 14.52
CA PRO A 165 -3.97 -9.64 15.62
C PRO A 165 -3.04 -10.81 15.97
N LEU A 166 -1.80 -10.48 16.35
CA LEU A 166 -0.85 -11.43 16.91
C LEU A 166 -1.34 -11.98 18.26
#